data_AF-A0A9D0ZUA4-F1
#
_entry.id   AF-A0A9D0ZUA4-F1
#
_cell.length_a   1.000
_cell.length_b   1.000
_cell.length_c   1.000
_cell.angle_alpha   90.00
_cell.angle_beta   90.00
_cell.angle_gamma   90.00
#
_symmetry.space_group_name_H-M   'P 1'
#
loop_
_entity.id
_entity.type
_entity.pdbx_description
1 polymer ?
#
loop_
_entity_poly.entity_id
_entity_poly.type
_entity_poly.pdbx_seq_one_letter_code
_entity_poly.pdbx_strand_id
1 'polypeptide(L)'
;MKPRKKELGDRNLIGANVTRLRKLYHISQKELAINMQLLGVDINLSSLSKLEGQERAATDKEVLAIARTFGIYVDDLFKNPG
;
A
#
# COMPACT_ATOMS: atom_id res chain seq x y z
N MET A 1 5.21 16.29 3.78
CA MET A 1 5.63 14.87 3.68
C MET A 1 6.98 14.84 2.99
N LYS A 2 8.03 14.22 3.58
CA LYS A 2 9.37 14.20 2.93
C LYS A 2 9.34 13.25 1.71
N PRO A 3 9.89 13.65 0.55
CA PRO A 3 9.98 12.78 -0.61
C PRO A 3 10.86 11.55 -0.30
N ARG A 4 10.51 10.40 -0.90
CA ARG A 4 11.24 9.15 -0.73
C ARG A 4 12.62 9.31 -1.41
N LYS A 5 13.70 9.12 -0.66
CA LYS A 5 15.08 9.24 -1.17
C LYS A 5 15.61 7.98 -1.88
N LYS A 6 14.90 6.87 -1.74
CA LYS A 6 15.35 5.54 -2.18
C LYS A 6 14.47 5.05 -3.32
N GLU A 7 15.08 4.40 -4.30
CA GLU A 7 14.40 3.72 -5.40
C GLU A 7 13.46 2.63 -4.87
N LEU A 8 12.46 2.26 -5.68
CA LEU A 8 11.58 1.16 -5.37
C LEU A 8 12.34 -0.16 -5.44
N GLY A 9 12.01 -1.09 -4.55
CA GLY A 9 12.44 -2.48 -4.66
C GLY A 9 11.60 -3.26 -5.67
N ASP A 10 11.73 -4.58 -5.65
CA ASP A 10 11.12 -5.53 -6.58
C ASP A 10 10.32 -6.64 -5.88
N ARG A 11 10.14 -6.56 -4.55
CA ARG A 11 9.58 -7.66 -3.75
C ARG A 11 8.06 -7.75 -3.80
N ASN A 12 7.38 -6.75 -4.38
CA ASN A 12 5.96 -6.84 -4.71
C ASN A 12 5.62 -5.94 -5.90
N LEU A 13 4.47 -6.20 -6.52
CA LEU A 13 4.02 -5.52 -7.73
C LEU A 13 3.10 -4.31 -7.47
N ILE A 14 2.64 -4.12 -6.22
CA ILE A 14 1.56 -3.18 -5.91
C ILE A 14 2.05 -1.92 -5.19
N GLY A 15 3.24 -1.93 -4.58
CA GLY A 15 3.69 -0.91 -3.64
C GLY A 15 3.71 0.51 -4.20
N ALA A 16 4.18 0.65 -5.45
CA ALA A 16 4.16 1.91 -6.16
C ALA A 16 2.74 2.46 -6.34
N ASN A 17 1.81 1.60 -6.76
CA ASN A 17 0.42 1.97 -7.00
C ASN A 17 -0.35 2.22 -5.69
N VAL A 18 -0.07 1.47 -4.62
CA VAL A 18 -0.60 1.74 -3.27
C VAL A 18 -0.17 3.13 -2.81
N THR A 19 1.10 3.50 -3.02
CA THR A 19 1.58 4.86 -2.71
C THR A 19 0.82 5.92 -3.52
N ARG A 20 0.59 5.67 -4.81
CA ARG A 20 -0.15 6.58 -5.70
C ARG A 20 -1.59 6.75 -5.23
N LEU A 21 -2.31 5.65 -5.01
CA LEU A 21 -3.69 5.65 -4.52
C LEU A 21 -3.78 6.37 -3.18
N ARG A 22 -2.90 6.06 -2.24
CA ARG A 22 -2.88 6.72 -0.93
C ARG A 22 -2.73 8.24 -1.06
N LYS A 23 -1.86 8.72 -1.95
CA LYS A 23 -1.71 10.17 -2.24
C LYS A 23 -2.93 10.76 -2.94
N LEU A 24 -3.51 10.03 -3.89
CA LEU A 24 -4.71 10.46 -4.64
C LEU A 24 -5.91 10.65 -3.71
N TYR A 25 -6.07 9.76 -2.74
CA TYR A 25 -7.15 9.84 -1.74
C TYR A 25 -6.78 10.70 -0.52
N HIS A 26 -5.62 11.36 -0.53
CA HIS A 26 -5.14 12.22 0.56
C HIS A 26 -5.02 11.52 1.93
N ILE A 27 -4.74 10.21 1.93
CA ILE A 27 -4.62 9.40 3.13
C ILE A 27 -3.13 9.37 3.60
N SER A 28 -2.87 9.45 4.89
CA SER A 28 -1.53 9.23 5.46
C SER A 28 -1.22 7.74 5.59
N GLN A 29 0.07 7.36 5.68
CA GLN A 29 0.42 5.95 5.98
C GLN A 29 -0.22 5.47 7.30
N LYS A 30 -0.38 6.37 8.27
CA LYS A 30 -1.02 6.05 9.56
C LYS A 30 -2.50 5.72 9.39
N GLU A 31 -3.23 6.53 8.64
CA GLU A 31 -4.65 6.28 8.37
C GLU A 31 -4.84 4.99 7.56
N LEU A 32 -4.00 4.73 6.56
CA LEU A 32 -4.05 3.47 5.81
C LEU A 32 -3.79 2.26 6.72
N ALA A 33 -2.78 2.33 7.60
CA ALA A 33 -2.51 1.26 8.56
C ALA A 33 -3.71 1.02 9.51
N ILE A 34 -4.33 2.08 10.01
CA ILE A 34 -5.53 1.99 10.86
C ILE A 34 -6.69 1.33 10.09
N ASN A 35 -6.96 1.75 8.86
CA ASN A 35 -8.02 1.15 8.03
C ASN A 35 -7.77 -0.35 7.76
N MET A 36 -6.51 -0.73 7.50
CA MET A 36 -6.14 -2.13 7.34
C MET A 36 -6.33 -2.94 8.64
N GLN A 37 -5.99 -2.35 9.79
CA GLN A 37 -6.22 -2.98 11.11
C GLN A 37 -7.72 -3.18 11.41
N LEU A 38 -8.57 -2.20 11.06
CA LEU A 38 -10.03 -2.33 11.18
C LEU A 38 -10.60 -3.43 10.28
N LEU A 39 -9.91 -3.77 9.19
CA LEU A 39 -10.23 -4.90 8.31
C LEU A 39 -9.59 -6.23 8.75
N GLY A 40 -8.99 -6.28 9.94
CA GLY A 40 -8.39 -7.49 10.52
C GLY A 40 -6.97 -7.79 10.03
N VAL A 41 -6.28 -6.82 9.41
CA VAL A 41 -4.89 -6.95 8.98
C VAL A 41 -3.97 -6.23 9.96
N ASP A 42 -3.22 -6.99 10.75
CA ASP A 42 -2.22 -6.42 11.66
C ASP A 42 -1.00 -5.93 10.88
N ILE A 43 -0.93 -4.63 10.63
CA ILE A 43 0.16 -3.96 9.92
C ILE A 43 0.58 -2.69 10.66
N ASN A 44 1.88 -2.52 10.85
CA ASN A 44 2.45 -1.30 11.40
C ASN A 44 3.02 -0.37 10.31
N LEU A 45 3.32 0.88 10.67
CA LEU A 45 3.84 1.89 9.76
C LEU A 45 5.13 1.49 9.02
N SER A 46 6.05 0.80 9.70
CA SER A 46 7.31 0.35 9.10
C SER A 46 7.05 -0.72 8.06
N SER A 47 6.18 -1.68 8.38
CA SER A 47 5.75 -2.74 7.48
C SER A 47 5.03 -2.16 6.26
N LEU A 48 4.11 -1.21 6.44
CA LEU A 48 3.42 -0.54 5.34
C LEU A 48 4.38 0.28 4.46
N SER A 49 5.33 1.00 5.06
CA SER A 49 6.33 1.77 4.32
C SER A 49 7.22 0.88 3.45
N LYS A 50 7.60 -0.31 3.94
CA LYS A 50 8.33 -1.33 3.16
C LYS A 50 7.48 -1.93 2.06
N LEU A 51 6.17 -2.16 2.29
CA LEU A 51 5.25 -2.63 1.25
C LEU A 51 5.11 -1.60 0.14
N GLU A 52 4.81 -0.35 0.49
CA GLU A 52 4.74 0.79 -0.45
C GLU A 52 6.06 1.00 -1.20
N GLY A 53 7.19 0.63 -0.58
CA GLY A 53 8.52 0.70 -1.18
C GLY A 53 8.95 -0.50 -2.00
N GLN A 54 8.11 -1.53 -2.11
CA GLN A 54 8.46 -2.80 -2.74
C GLN A 54 9.68 -3.48 -2.10
N GLU A 55 9.92 -3.24 -0.80
CA GLU A 55 11.02 -3.83 -0.02
C GLU A 55 10.63 -5.12 0.70
N ARG A 56 9.34 -5.49 0.63
CA ARG A 56 8.80 -6.78 1.11
C ARG A 56 7.65 -7.24 0.23
N ALA A 57 7.35 -8.53 0.29
CA ALA A 57 6.13 -9.08 -0.29
C ALA A 57 4.88 -8.57 0.43
N ALA A 58 3.79 -8.44 -0.33
CA ALA A 58 2.44 -8.23 0.21
C ALA A 58 1.76 -9.60 0.31
N THR A 59 1.04 -9.83 1.40
CA THR A 59 0.19 -11.02 1.57
C THR A 59 -1.14 -10.82 0.85
N ASP A 60 -1.82 -11.92 0.52
CA ASP A 60 -3.18 -11.91 -0.04
C ASP A 60 -4.19 -11.13 0.82
N LYS A 61 -4.11 -11.27 2.15
CA LYS A 61 -4.93 -10.51 3.11
C LYS A 61 -4.67 -9.01 3.02
N GLU A 62 -3.40 -8.59 2.92
CA GLU A 62 -3.04 -7.19 2.75
C GLU A 62 -3.55 -6.64 1.42
N VAL A 63 -3.38 -7.39 0.32
CA VAL A 63 -3.89 -7.02 -1.01
C VAL A 63 -5.40 -6.78 -0.95
N LEU A 64 -6.16 -7.71 -0.37
CA LEU A 64 -7.61 -7.58 -0.23
C LEU A 64 -8.01 -6.40 0.66
N ALA A 65 -7.33 -6.19 1.79
CA ALA A 65 -7.63 -5.09 2.69
C ALA A 65 -7.34 -3.71 2.08
N ILE A 66 -6.25 -3.59 1.31
CA ILE A 66 -5.90 -2.37 0.58
C ILE A 66 -6.97 -2.06 -0.47
N ALA A 67 -7.39 -3.05 -1.28
CA ALA A 67 -8.44 -2.87 -2.28
C ALA A 67 -9.76 -2.40 -1.64
N ARG A 68 -10.15 -3.03 -0.51
CA ARG A 68 -11.32 -2.63 0.29
C ARG A 68 -11.20 -1.22 0.86
N THR A 69 -10.03 -0.83 1.35
CA THR A 69 -9.79 0.51 1.91
C THR A 69 -10.01 1.61 0.87
N PHE A 70 -9.61 1.36 -0.39
CA PHE A 70 -9.79 2.33 -1.48
C PHE A 70 -11.12 2.16 -2.25
N GLY A 71 -11.90 1.12 -1.96
CA GLY A 71 -13.14 0.82 -2.68
C GLY A 71 -12.93 0.45 -4.14
N ILE A 72 -11.84 -0.27 -4.46
CA ILE A 72 -11.46 -0.68 -5.82
C ILE A 72 -11.40 -2.20 -5.95
N TYR A 73 -11.31 -2.71 -7.17
CA TYR A 73 -11.06 -4.14 -7.40
C TYR A 73 -9.59 -4.47 -7.13
N VAL A 74 -9.32 -5.72 -6.73
CA VAL A 74 -7.94 -6.18 -6.47
C VAL A 74 -7.04 -5.98 -7.69
N ASP A 75 -7.56 -6.22 -8.90
CA ASP A 75 -6.84 -6.03 -10.16
C ASP A 75 -6.37 -4.59 -10.37
N ASP A 76 -7.08 -3.60 -9.82
CA ASP A 76 -6.70 -2.20 -9.92
C ASP A 76 -5.39 -1.89 -9.17
N LEU A 77 -5.01 -2.73 -8.19
CA LEU A 77 -3.73 -2.61 -7.49
C LEU A 77 -2.54 -2.97 -8.39
N PHE A 78 -2.75 -3.81 -9.41
CA PHE A 78 -1.71 -4.28 -10.33
C PHE A 78 -1.62 -3.44 -11.62
N LYS A 79 -2.53 -2.48 -11.81
CA LYS A 79 -2.47 -1.54 -12.93
C LYS A 79 -1.40 -0.51 -12.66
N ASN A 80 -0.24 -0.71 -13.27
CA ASN A 80 0.90 0.20 -13.18
C ASN A 80 0.53 1.57 -13.77
N PRO A 81 0.86 2.70 -13.12
CA PRO A 81 1.19 3.89 -13.88
C PRO A 81 2.53 3.60 -14.55
N GLY A 82 2.57 3.58 -15.89
CA GLY A 82 3.84 3.59 -16.62
C GLY A 82 4.74 4.74 -16.19
#